data_AF-A0A4P9UIL7-F1
#
_entry.id   AF-A0A4P9UIL7-F1
#
_cell.length_a   1.000
_cell.length_b   1.000
_cell.length_c   1.000
_cell.angle_alpha   90.00
_cell.angle_beta   90.00
_cell.angle_gamma   90.00
#
_symmetry.space_group_name_H-M   'P 1'
#
loop_
_entity.id
_entity.type
_entity.pdbx_description
1 polymer ?
#
loop_
_entity_poly.entity_id
_entity_poly.type
_entity_poly.pdbx_seq_one_letter_code
_entity_poly.pdbx_strand_id
1 'polypeptide(L)'
;MLRHFPEPGIAYEHRPRDYFIAGFTFFCVAVCLVVDANATMEKQNALGVCGWVFLIGLLLGESSEVRMQVIIAVAFATVGEHFASPYMGGYTYRFENVPAYVPPGHGMVYLTAVALARSGFFMRYARMIALFVVVVCGLWSIWGISGLAVQGDSVGALLFCVFLGYLFKGRSPLVYLAAFFITTWLELIGTAAGTWTWASIDPVLGLPQGNPPSGVAAWYCLVDAVAMGGAAPVMRGLTNISAWVPIGRSRAAAYQTMDE
;
A
#
# COMPACT_ATOMS: atom_id res chain seq x y z
N MET A 1 -4.75 -24.38 3.99
CA MET A 1 -3.92 -23.29 3.42
C MET A 1 -4.71 -22.36 2.49
N LEU A 2 -5.68 -22.84 1.68
CA LEU A 2 -6.38 -21.99 0.70
C LEU A 2 -7.80 -21.56 1.10
N ARG A 3 -8.12 -21.52 2.41
CA ARG A 3 -9.49 -21.28 2.90
C ARG A 3 -10.07 -19.92 2.48
N HIS A 4 -9.22 -18.91 2.35
CA HIS A 4 -9.61 -17.55 1.99
C HIS A 4 -9.42 -17.24 0.49
N PHE A 5 -9.06 -18.25 -0.32
CA PHE A 5 -8.97 -18.09 -1.77
C PHE A 5 -10.34 -18.29 -2.43
N PRO A 6 -10.63 -17.58 -3.52
CA PRO A 6 -11.84 -17.80 -4.30
C PRO A 6 -11.95 -19.25 -4.82
N GLU A 7 -13.18 -19.69 -5.03
CA GLU A 7 -13.44 -20.99 -5.66
C GLU A 7 -13.04 -20.96 -7.15
N PRO A 8 -12.35 -22.01 -7.65
CA PRO A 8 -11.98 -22.10 -9.05
C PRO A 8 -13.20 -22.30 -9.96
N GLY A 9 -13.06 -21.91 -11.23
CA GLY A 9 -14.08 -22.19 -12.25
C GLY A 9 -15.29 -21.25 -12.21
N ILE A 10 -15.33 -20.30 -11.27
CA ILE A 10 -16.34 -19.25 -11.24
C ILE A 10 -15.96 -18.13 -12.21
N ALA A 11 -16.92 -17.68 -13.02
CA ALA A 11 -16.78 -16.48 -13.82
C ALA A 11 -16.96 -15.24 -12.92
N TYR A 12 -15.87 -14.50 -12.69
CA TYR A 12 -15.90 -13.25 -11.95
C TYR A 12 -16.03 -12.07 -12.91
N GLU A 13 -16.91 -11.13 -12.58
CA GLU A 13 -17.15 -9.95 -13.39
C GLU A 13 -15.92 -9.01 -13.38
N HIS A 14 -15.60 -8.46 -14.54
CA HIS A 14 -14.55 -7.47 -14.69
C HIS A 14 -15.11 -6.07 -14.50
N ARG A 15 -14.44 -5.25 -13.68
CA ARG A 15 -14.78 -3.84 -13.50
C ARG A 15 -13.68 -2.97 -14.10
N PRO A 16 -13.95 -2.22 -15.20
CA PRO A 16 -12.92 -1.39 -15.85
C PRO A 16 -12.24 -0.40 -14.91
N ARG A 17 -12.98 0.13 -13.92
CA ARG A 17 -12.46 1.05 -12.92
C ARG A 17 -11.34 0.46 -12.06
N ASP A 18 -11.40 -0.83 -11.73
CA ASP A 18 -10.36 -1.48 -10.91
C ASP A 18 -9.04 -1.59 -11.68
N TYR A 19 -9.11 -1.90 -12.98
CA TYR A 19 -7.95 -1.91 -13.87
C TYR A 19 -7.41 -0.51 -14.13
N PHE A 20 -8.28 0.49 -14.24
CA PHE A 20 -7.87 1.88 -14.37
C PHE A 20 -7.10 2.36 -13.13
N ILE A 21 -7.62 2.14 -11.92
CA ILE A 21 -6.93 2.49 -10.66
C ILE A 21 -5.53 1.86 -10.63
N ALA A 22 -5.44 0.57 -10.94
CA ALA A 22 -4.17 -0.14 -10.96
C ALA A 22 -3.23 0.44 -12.03
N GLY A 23 -3.62 0.43 -13.30
CA GLY A 23 -2.77 0.90 -14.39
C GLY A 23 -2.31 2.35 -14.20
N PHE A 24 -3.20 3.23 -13.74
CA PHE A 24 -2.88 4.61 -13.43
C PHE A 24 -1.87 4.73 -12.29
N THR A 25 -2.01 3.94 -11.22
CA THR A 25 -1.08 3.97 -10.09
C THR A 25 0.29 3.41 -10.46
N PHE A 26 0.36 2.27 -11.17
CA PHE A 26 1.63 1.72 -11.67
C PHE A 26 2.37 2.73 -12.56
N PHE A 27 1.64 3.42 -13.44
CA PHE A 27 2.19 4.48 -14.28
C PHE A 27 2.68 5.68 -13.45
N CYS A 28 1.85 6.21 -12.54
CA CYS A 28 2.21 7.36 -11.71
C CYS A 28 3.42 7.08 -10.83
N VAL A 29 3.50 5.88 -10.23
CA VAL A 29 4.67 5.45 -9.44
C VAL A 29 5.92 5.46 -10.30
N ALA A 30 5.89 4.81 -11.48
CA ALA A 30 7.07 4.76 -12.34
C ALA A 30 7.54 6.16 -12.75
N VAL A 31 6.62 7.02 -13.20
CA VAL A 31 6.92 8.40 -13.59
C VAL A 31 7.44 9.21 -12.39
N CYS A 32 6.77 9.14 -11.25
CA CYS A 32 7.13 9.90 -10.06
C CYS A 32 8.55 9.58 -9.59
N LEU A 33 8.91 8.29 -9.49
CA LEU A 33 10.21 7.86 -9.00
C LEU A 33 11.35 8.19 -9.97
N VAL A 34 11.13 7.97 -11.27
CA VAL A 34 12.12 8.34 -12.30
C VAL A 34 12.32 9.85 -12.37
N VAL A 35 11.25 10.64 -12.21
CA VAL A 35 11.34 12.11 -12.17
C VAL A 35 12.04 12.56 -10.89
N ASP A 36 11.72 11.98 -9.73
CA ASP A 36 12.34 12.40 -8.46
C ASP A 36 13.84 12.12 -8.42
N ALA A 37 14.32 11.07 -9.09
CA ALA A 37 15.74 10.71 -9.16
C ALA A 37 16.67 11.90 -9.49
N ASN A 38 16.20 12.88 -10.27
CA ASN A 38 16.95 14.08 -10.64
C ASN A 38 16.19 15.39 -10.34
N ALA A 39 15.17 15.36 -9.49
CA ALA A 39 14.34 16.51 -9.20
C ALA A 39 15.02 17.50 -8.24
N THR A 40 14.50 18.71 -8.10
CA THR A 40 14.79 19.57 -6.93
C THR A 40 13.81 19.27 -5.81
N MET A 41 14.04 19.81 -4.61
CA MET A 41 13.09 19.66 -3.49
C MET A 41 11.70 20.24 -3.83
N GLU A 42 11.65 21.35 -4.55
CA GLU A 42 10.39 21.97 -4.99
C GLU A 42 9.63 21.06 -5.96
N LYS A 43 10.34 20.40 -6.88
CA LYS A 43 9.74 19.41 -7.79
C LYS A 43 9.23 18.19 -7.02
N GLN A 44 9.96 17.72 -6.01
CA GLN A 44 9.52 16.63 -5.14
C GLN A 44 8.23 16.99 -4.38
N ASN A 45 8.13 18.23 -3.88
CA ASN A 45 6.93 18.74 -3.23
C ASN A 45 5.76 18.87 -4.22
N ALA A 46 6.03 19.32 -5.45
CA ALA A 46 5.02 19.37 -6.51
C ALA A 46 4.49 17.97 -6.87
N LEU A 47 5.36 16.96 -6.93
CA LEU A 47 4.94 15.55 -7.08
C LEU A 47 4.04 15.11 -5.91
N GLY A 48 4.33 15.58 -4.69
CA GLY A 48 3.48 15.36 -3.52
C GLY A 48 2.07 15.93 -3.66
N VAL A 49 1.96 17.17 -4.14
CA VAL A 49 0.67 17.81 -4.44
C VAL A 49 -0.09 17.02 -5.50
N CYS A 50 0.58 16.63 -6.59
CA CYS A 50 -0.01 15.79 -7.63
C CYS A 50 -0.50 14.45 -7.06
N GLY A 51 0.29 13.80 -6.20
CA GLY A 51 -0.08 12.56 -5.52
C GLY A 51 -1.38 12.71 -4.72
N TRP A 52 -1.52 13.78 -3.96
CA TRP A 52 -2.76 14.04 -3.21
C TRP A 52 -3.97 14.29 -4.11
N VAL A 53 -3.81 15.10 -5.17
CA VAL A 53 -4.88 15.35 -6.15
C VAL A 53 -5.34 14.04 -6.79
N PHE A 54 -4.39 13.19 -7.19
CA PHE A 54 -4.68 11.90 -7.80
C PHE A 54 -5.33 10.94 -6.82
N LEU A 55 -4.81 10.81 -5.59
CA LEU A 55 -5.41 9.97 -4.57
C LEU A 55 -6.87 10.39 -4.29
N ILE A 56 -7.11 11.68 -4.06
CA ILE A 56 -8.47 12.21 -3.82
C ILE A 56 -9.38 11.89 -5.02
N GLY A 57 -8.90 12.11 -6.24
CA GLY A 57 -9.62 11.78 -7.47
C GLY A 57 -9.99 10.30 -7.60
N LEU A 58 -9.04 9.39 -7.31
CA LEU A 58 -9.29 7.95 -7.36
C LEU A 58 -10.28 7.48 -6.26
N LEU A 59 -10.29 8.15 -5.12
CA LEU A 59 -11.25 7.88 -4.03
C LEU A 59 -12.67 8.34 -4.36
N LEU A 60 -12.85 9.20 -5.36
CA LEU A 60 -14.18 9.54 -5.87
C LEU A 60 -14.83 8.27 -6.43
N GLY A 61 -15.96 7.89 -5.85
CA GLY A 61 -16.68 6.66 -6.20
C GLY A 61 -16.31 5.42 -5.37
N GLU A 62 -15.31 5.49 -4.48
CA GLU A 62 -15.10 4.43 -3.49
C GLU A 62 -16.10 4.49 -2.33
N SER A 63 -16.36 3.35 -1.70
CA SER A 63 -17.21 3.27 -0.51
C SER A 63 -16.56 4.00 0.68
N SER A 64 -17.38 4.41 1.66
CA SER A 64 -16.88 5.02 2.90
C SER A 64 -15.88 4.11 3.64
N GLU A 65 -16.06 2.80 3.55
CA GLU A 65 -15.16 1.83 4.15
C GLU A 65 -13.78 1.84 3.47
N VAL A 66 -13.72 1.76 2.14
CA VAL A 66 -12.44 1.81 1.41
C VAL A 66 -11.73 3.15 1.63
N ARG A 67 -12.49 4.26 1.65
CA ARG A 67 -11.93 5.58 1.97
C ARG A 67 -11.32 5.61 3.37
N MET A 68 -11.99 5.03 4.37
CA MET A 68 -11.45 4.95 5.72
C MET A 68 -10.19 4.07 5.78
N GLN A 69 -10.20 2.92 5.10
CA GLN A 69 -9.02 2.06 5.01
C GLN A 69 -7.83 2.82 4.41
N VAL A 70 -8.04 3.58 3.34
CA VAL A 70 -7.00 4.42 2.71
C VAL A 70 -6.48 5.48 3.67
N ILE A 71 -7.36 6.16 4.43
CA ILE A 71 -6.94 7.14 5.45
C ILE A 71 -6.04 6.48 6.50
N ILE A 72 -6.42 5.30 6.99
CA ILE A 72 -5.63 4.55 7.97
C ILE A 72 -4.30 4.10 7.37
N ALA A 73 -4.30 3.60 6.13
CA ALA A 73 -3.09 3.19 5.42
C ALA A 73 -2.11 4.36 5.28
N VAL A 74 -2.59 5.53 4.84
CA VAL A 74 -1.76 6.74 4.73
C VAL A 74 -1.20 7.13 6.08
N ALA A 75 -2.02 7.19 7.13
CA ALA A 75 -1.55 7.59 8.46
C ALA A 75 -0.51 6.61 9.03
N PHE A 76 -0.80 5.32 8.98
CA PHE A 76 0.06 4.27 9.51
C PHE A 76 1.37 4.17 8.73
N ALA A 77 1.32 4.18 7.40
CA ALA A 77 2.50 4.15 6.56
C ALA A 77 3.34 5.42 6.75
N THR A 78 2.73 6.61 6.84
CA THR A 78 3.49 7.85 7.08
C THR A 78 4.29 7.80 8.38
N VAL A 79 3.69 7.31 9.47
CA VAL A 79 4.42 7.12 10.74
C VAL A 79 5.52 6.07 10.57
N GLY A 80 5.21 4.95 9.92
CA GLY A 80 6.16 3.88 9.65
C GLY A 80 7.37 4.34 8.81
N GLU A 81 7.15 5.19 7.82
CA GLU A 81 8.19 5.76 6.94
C GLU A 81 9.15 6.67 7.71
N HIS A 82 8.63 7.58 8.55
CA HIS A 82 9.45 8.45 9.38
C HIS A 82 10.26 7.66 10.42
N PHE A 83 9.71 6.53 10.88
CA PHE A 83 10.42 5.61 11.76
C PHE A 83 11.48 4.81 11.01
N ALA A 84 11.11 4.15 9.91
CA ALA A 84 11.97 3.19 9.21
C ALA A 84 13.12 3.86 8.46
N SER A 85 12.90 5.06 7.91
CA SER A 85 13.92 5.78 7.14
C SER A 85 14.68 6.79 8.00
N PRO A 86 14.19 8.02 8.33
CA PRO A 86 14.97 8.99 9.09
C PRO A 86 15.43 8.54 10.49
N TYR A 87 14.57 7.88 11.25
CA TYR A 87 14.89 7.53 12.64
C TYR A 87 15.75 6.27 12.77
N MET A 88 15.37 5.20 12.07
CA MET A 88 16.01 3.89 12.17
C MET A 88 17.17 3.73 11.16
N GLY A 89 17.11 4.38 10.00
CA GLY A 89 18.12 4.25 8.94
C GLY A 89 18.04 2.93 8.15
N GLY A 90 16.86 2.28 8.09
CA GLY A 90 16.67 1.03 7.34
C GLY A 90 16.84 1.22 5.82
N TYR A 91 16.46 2.40 5.31
CA TYR A 91 16.77 2.89 3.98
C TYR A 91 16.77 4.42 4.01
N THR A 92 17.48 5.05 3.06
CA THR A 92 17.62 6.51 3.01
C THR A 92 17.16 7.02 1.66
N TYR A 93 16.23 7.99 1.66
CA TYR A 93 15.87 8.78 0.48
C TYR A 93 16.98 9.76 0.12
N ARG A 94 17.10 10.17 -1.14
CA ARG A 94 18.23 11.01 -1.60
C ARG A 94 18.41 12.35 -0.87
N PHE A 95 17.34 12.87 -0.28
CA PHE A 95 17.33 14.14 0.47
C PHE A 95 17.20 13.93 1.99
N GLU A 96 17.31 12.68 2.45
CA GLU A 96 17.23 12.28 3.87
C GLU A 96 15.90 12.64 4.57
N ASN A 97 14.91 13.15 3.82
CA ASN A 97 13.53 13.34 4.26
C ASN A 97 12.63 12.24 3.69
N VAL A 98 11.45 12.08 4.30
CA VAL A 98 10.35 11.36 3.66
C VAL A 98 9.77 12.27 2.56
N PRO A 99 9.82 11.86 1.27
CA PRO A 99 9.29 12.68 0.19
C PRO A 99 7.80 12.98 0.32
N ALA A 100 7.38 14.18 -0.08
CA ALA A 100 6.00 14.63 0.06
C ALA A 100 4.96 13.76 -0.70
N TYR A 101 5.41 12.99 -1.71
CA TYR A 101 4.56 12.05 -2.44
C TYR A 101 4.42 10.69 -1.74
N VAL A 102 5.22 10.38 -0.70
CA VAL A 102 5.15 9.09 -0.01
C VAL A 102 3.81 8.88 0.71
N PRO A 103 3.28 9.84 1.52
CA PRO A 103 1.97 9.68 2.13
C PRO A 103 0.83 9.42 1.13
N PRO A 104 0.58 10.25 0.10
CA PRO A 104 -0.47 9.95 -0.87
C PRO A 104 -0.15 8.72 -1.73
N GLY A 105 1.14 8.44 -1.98
CA GLY A 105 1.61 7.25 -2.68
C GLY A 105 1.18 5.97 -1.98
N HIS A 106 1.36 5.88 -0.65
CA HIS A 106 0.87 4.73 0.15
C HIS A 106 -0.65 4.57 0.07
N GLY A 107 -1.40 5.67 0.04
CA GLY A 107 -2.84 5.63 -0.19
C GLY A 107 -3.21 5.04 -1.56
N MET A 108 -2.49 5.43 -2.63
CA MET A 108 -2.69 4.89 -3.98
C MET A 108 -2.26 3.42 -4.09
N VAL A 109 -1.17 3.03 -3.42
CA VAL A 109 -0.68 1.64 -3.33
C VAL A 109 -1.73 0.76 -2.65
N TYR A 110 -2.24 1.16 -1.49
CA TYR A 110 -3.31 0.43 -0.78
C TYR A 110 -4.57 0.32 -1.65
N LEU A 111 -5.01 1.43 -2.25
CA LEU A 111 -6.20 1.44 -3.10
C LEU A 111 -6.03 0.52 -4.33
N THR A 112 -4.82 0.48 -4.90
CA THR A 112 -4.48 -0.44 -5.99
C THR A 112 -4.53 -1.89 -5.55
N ALA A 113 -4.02 -2.21 -4.35
CA ALA A 113 -4.09 -3.55 -3.80
C ALA A 113 -5.55 -4.01 -3.64
N VAL A 114 -6.43 -3.15 -3.09
CA VAL A 114 -7.87 -3.42 -2.96
C VAL A 114 -8.56 -3.56 -4.32
N ALA A 115 -8.28 -2.66 -5.27
CA ALA A 115 -8.87 -2.68 -6.61
C ALA A 115 -8.49 -3.94 -7.39
N LEU A 116 -7.21 -4.30 -7.40
CA LEU A 116 -6.74 -5.53 -8.02
C LEU A 116 -7.33 -6.75 -7.32
N ALA A 117 -7.34 -6.80 -5.99
CA ALA A 117 -7.86 -7.93 -5.24
C ALA A 117 -9.33 -8.24 -5.54
N ARG A 118 -10.16 -7.22 -5.79
CA ARG A 118 -11.57 -7.39 -6.18
C ARG A 118 -11.79 -7.49 -7.69
N SER A 119 -10.75 -7.40 -8.51
CA SER A 119 -10.85 -7.50 -9.97
C SER A 119 -11.15 -8.94 -10.41
N GLY A 120 -11.92 -9.09 -11.50
CA GLY A 120 -12.22 -10.41 -12.08
C GLY A 120 -10.98 -11.24 -12.40
N PHE A 121 -9.87 -10.59 -12.78
CA PHE A 121 -8.59 -11.25 -13.07
C PHE A 121 -7.98 -11.90 -11.82
N PHE A 122 -7.82 -11.15 -10.72
CA PHE A 122 -7.28 -11.70 -9.48
C PHE A 122 -8.19 -12.76 -8.88
N MET A 123 -9.51 -12.55 -8.94
CA MET A 123 -10.48 -13.52 -8.43
C MET A 123 -10.41 -14.84 -9.23
N ARG A 124 -10.35 -14.76 -10.57
CA ARG A 124 -10.31 -15.93 -11.45
C ARG A 124 -8.98 -16.69 -11.38
N TYR A 125 -7.86 -15.97 -11.31
CA TYR A 125 -6.52 -16.54 -11.40
C TYR A 125 -5.78 -16.59 -10.05
N ALA A 126 -6.49 -16.40 -8.93
CA ALA A 126 -5.94 -16.28 -7.58
C ALA A 126 -4.83 -17.29 -7.25
N ARG A 127 -5.09 -18.59 -7.50
CA ARG A 127 -4.15 -19.67 -7.17
C ARG A 127 -2.91 -19.68 -8.07
N MET A 128 -3.08 -19.33 -9.34
CA MET A 128 -1.97 -19.24 -10.31
C MET A 128 -1.10 -18.03 -10.00
N ILE A 129 -1.72 -16.89 -9.65
CA ILE A 129 -1.03 -15.70 -9.18
C ILE A 129 -0.26 -16.01 -7.89
N ALA A 130 -0.88 -16.69 -6.92
CA ALA A 130 -0.20 -17.08 -5.70
C ALA A 130 1.01 -17.99 -5.96
N LEU A 131 0.85 -19.00 -6.81
CA LEU A 131 1.95 -19.87 -7.20
C LEU A 131 3.09 -19.06 -7.84
N PHE A 132 2.76 -18.18 -8.78
CA PHE A 132 3.73 -17.30 -9.43
C PHE A 132 4.50 -16.45 -8.40
N VAL A 133 3.79 -15.77 -7.51
CA VAL A 133 4.39 -14.90 -6.49
C VAL A 133 5.29 -15.71 -5.55
N VAL A 134 4.82 -16.87 -5.06
CA VAL A 134 5.61 -17.73 -4.17
C VAL A 134 6.88 -18.23 -4.85
N VAL A 135 6.78 -18.66 -6.11
CA VAL A 135 7.94 -19.15 -6.86
C VAL A 135 8.93 -18.02 -7.14
N VAL A 136 8.46 -16.88 -7.68
CA VAL A 136 9.34 -15.76 -8.06
C VAL A 136 9.99 -15.13 -6.83
N CYS A 137 9.21 -14.78 -5.80
CA CYS A 137 9.76 -14.19 -4.58
C CYS A 137 10.63 -15.18 -3.81
N GLY A 138 10.29 -16.48 -3.85
CA GLY A 138 11.11 -17.54 -3.25
C GLY A 138 12.46 -17.70 -3.95
N LEU A 139 12.47 -17.72 -5.28
CA LEU A 139 13.71 -17.76 -6.06
C LEU A 139 14.57 -16.51 -5.83
N TRP A 140 13.94 -15.33 -5.76
CA TRP A 140 14.65 -14.09 -5.40
C TRP A 140 15.25 -14.18 -4.00
N SER A 141 14.48 -14.63 -3.00
CA SER A 141 14.97 -14.82 -1.62
C SER A 141 16.14 -15.80 -1.56
N ILE A 142 16.05 -16.94 -2.26
CA ILE A 142 17.12 -17.94 -2.33
C ILE A 142 18.37 -17.35 -2.97
N TRP A 143 18.24 -16.63 -4.10
CA TRP A 143 19.37 -15.94 -4.73
C TRP A 143 20.02 -14.93 -3.77
N GLY A 144 19.20 -14.16 -3.07
CA GLY A 144 19.65 -13.14 -2.12
C GLY A 144 20.46 -13.68 -0.93
N ILE A 145 20.19 -14.92 -0.50
CA ILE A 145 20.94 -15.58 0.60
C ILE A 145 22.00 -16.58 0.12
N SER A 146 22.11 -16.81 -1.18
CA SER A 146 23.02 -17.83 -1.75
C SER A 146 24.51 -17.47 -1.68
N GLY A 147 24.84 -16.21 -1.36
CA GLY A 147 26.19 -15.66 -1.48
C GLY A 147 26.56 -15.19 -2.90
N LEU A 148 25.67 -15.33 -3.88
CA LEU A 148 25.87 -14.85 -5.26
C LEU A 148 25.45 -13.39 -5.45
N ALA A 149 24.53 -12.89 -4.64
CA ALA A 149 24.06 -11.51 -4.72
C ALA A 149 25.17 -10.53 -4.28
N VAL A 150 25.28 -9.40 -4.98
CA VAL A 150 26.25 -8.33 -4.65
C VAL A 150 26.03 -7.82 -3.21
N GLN A 151 24.78 -7.70 -2.81
CA GLN A 151 24.34 -7.35 -1.46
C GLN A 151 23.45 -8.48 -0.96
N GLY A 152 23.81 -9.07 0.19
CA GLY A 152 23.07 -10.20 0.77
C GLY A 152 21.68 -9.78 1.26
N ASP A 153 20.72 -10.69 1.21
CA ASP A 153 19.30 -10.38 1.45
C ASP A 153 18.64 -11.30 2.50
N SER A 154 19.28 -11.46 3.65
CA SER A 154 18.76 -12.26 4.76
C SER A 154 17.46 -11.68 5.33
N VAL A 155 17.36 -10.35 5.45
CA VAL A 155 16.12 -9.69 5.88
C VAL A 155 15.02 -9.84 4.83
N GLY A 156 15.31 -9.69 3.53
CA GLY A 156 14.32 -9.94 2.49
C GLY A 156 13.78 -11.39 2.53
N ALA A 157 14.66 -12.38 2.72
CA ALA A 157 14.23 -13.77 2.88
C ALA A 157 13.38 -14.00 4.15
N LEU A 158 13.71 -13.34 5.27
CA LEU A 158 12.88 -13.37 6.47
C LEU A 158 11.50 -12.76 6.21
N LEU A 159 11.46 -11.59 5.55
CA LEU A 159 10.22 -10.92 5.20
C LEU A 159 9.39 -11.73 4.20
N PHE A 160 10.02 -12.50 3.31
CA PHE A 160 9.31 -13.43 2.45
C PHE A 160 8.57 -14.50 3.28
N CYS A 161 9.19 -15.06 4.32
CA CYS A 161 8.50 -15.96 5.25
C CYS A 161 7.31 -15.30 5.95
N VAL A 162 7.45 -14.03 6.34
CA VAL A 162 6.34 -13.22 6.92
C VAL A 162 5.22 -13.03 5.89
N PHE A 163 5.57 -12.70 4.65
CA PHE A 163 4.64 -12.59 3.53
C PHE A 163 3.86 -13.90 3.30
N LEU A 164 4.52 -15.06 3.33
CA LEU A 164 3.85 -16.35 3.25
C LEU A 164 2.86 -16.56 4.42
N GLY A 165 3.18 -16.06 5.60
CA GLY A 165 2.28 -15.99 6.75
C GLY A 165 1.00 -15.21 6.42
N TYR A 166 1.13 -13.98 5.92
CA TYR A 166 -0.01 -13.18 5.46
C TYR A 166 -0.82 -13.89 4.38
N LEU A 167 -0.14 -14.44 3.37
CA LEU A 167 -0.77 -15.07 2.21
C LEU A 167 -1.60 -16.30 2.58
N PHE A 168 -1.10 -17.19 3.45
CA PHE A 168 -1.75 -18.46 3.74
C PHE A 168 -2.57 -18.50 5.03
N LYS A 169 -2.34 -17.56 5.96
CA LYS A 169 -3.09 -17.47 7.24
C LYS A 169 -3.95 -16.22 7.34
N GLY A 170 -3.66 -15.17 6.57
CA GLY A 170 -4.42 -13.94 6.59
C GLY A 170 -5.79 -14.06 5.91
N ARG A 171 -6.70 -13.15 6.26
CA ARG A 171 -8.10 -13.18 5.79
C ARG A 171 -8.30 -12.63 4.38
N SER A 172 -7.32 -11.89 3.84
CA SER A 172 -7.42 -11.15 2.59
C SER A 172 -6.26 -11.48 1.63
N PRO A 173 -6.06 -12.75 1.23
CA PRO A 173 -4.89 -13.18 0.46
C PRO A 173 -4.74 -12.46 -0.88
N LEU A 174 -5.85 -12.09 -1.53
CA LEU A 174 -5.81 -11.36 -2.80
C LEU A 174 -5.27 -9.93 -2.66
N VAL A 175 -5.55 -9.26 -1.53
CA VAL A 175 -5.00 -7.93 -1.24
C VAL A 175 -3.49 -8.04 -1.07
N TYR A 176 -3.01 -9.04 -0.32
CA TYR A 176 -1.56 -9.26 -0.15
C TYR A 176 -0.85 -9.64 -1.46
N LEU A 177 -1.49 -10.46 -2.31
CA LEU A 177 -0.95 -10.75 -3.64
C LEU A 177 -0.90 -9.49 -4.51
N ALA A 178 -1.93 -8.66 -4.47
CA ALA A 178 -1.96 -7.43 -5.24
C ALA A 178 -0.91 -6.41 -4.75
N ALA A 179 -0.78 -6.28 -3.43
CA ALA A 179 0.24 -5.47 -2.78
C ALA A 179 1.63 -5.89 -3.27
N PHE A 180 1.94 -7.20 -3.28
CA PHE A 180 3.21 -7.71 -3.79
C PHE A 180 3.59 -7.13 -5.17
N PHE A 181 2.65 -7.05 -6.13
CA PHE A 181 2.97 -6.53 -7.46
C PHE A 181 3.31 -5.03 -7.44
N ILE A 182 2.45 -4.19 -6.84
CA ILE A 182 2.68 -2.74 -6.84
C ILE A 182 3.88 -2.34 -5.98
N THR A 183 4.15 -3.10 -4.92
CA THR A 183 5.29 -2.84 -4.03
C THR A 183 6.59 -3.33 -4.63
N THR A 184 6.59 -4.50 -5.27
CA THR A 184 7.77 -4.95 -6.04
C THR A 184 8.08 -3.96 -7.16
N TRP A 185 7.05 -3.43 -7.83
CA TRP A 185 7.21 -2.44 -8.89
C TRP A 185 7.86 -1.14 -8.38
N LEU A 186 7.35 -0.56 -7.30
CA LEU A 186 7.91 0.68 -6.75
C LEU A 186 9.32 0.46 -6.18
N GLU A 187 9.59 -0.69 -5.56
CA GLU A 187 10.91 -1.01 -4.98
C GLU A 187 11.98 -1.22 -6.05
N LEU A 188 11.65 -1.96 -7.12
CA LEU A 188 12.58 -2.14 -8.24
C LEU A 188 12.90 -0.80 -8.91
N ILE A 189 11.90 0.06 -9.14
CA ILE A 189 12.13 1.34 -9.82
C ILE A 189 12.84 2.33 -8.89
N GLY A 190 12.37 2.47 -7.66
CA GLY A 190 12.89 3.47 -6.71
C GLY A 190 14.35 3.23 -6.34
N THR A 191 14.73 1.98 -6.10
CA THR A 191 16.12 1.62 -5.81
C THR A 191 17.00 1.70 -7.05
N ALA A 192 16.52 1.26 -8.23
CA ALA A 192 17.27 1.38 -9.48
C ALA A 192 17.47 2.83 -9.93
N ALA A 193 16.49 3.70 -9.68
CA ALA A 193 16.58 5.13 -9.98
C ALA A 193 17.36 5.92 -8.91
N GLY A 194 17.74 5.31 -7.79
CA GLY A 194 18.43 5.98 -6.69
C GLY A 194 17.55 6.97 -5.92
N THR A 195 16.22 6.79 -5.96
CA THR A 195 15.29 7.61 -5.18
C THR A 195 15.44 7.33 -3.68
N TRP A 196 15.64 6.06 -3.34
CA TRP A 196 16.12 5.63 -2.03
C TRP A 196 17.12 4.48 -2.19
N THR A 197 17.81 4.15 -1.10
CA THR A 197 18.70 3.00 -1.03
C THR A 197 18.55 2.33 0.34
N TRP A 198 18.34 1.02 0.32
CA TRP A 198 18.31 0.19 1.53
C TRP A 198 19.72 0.06 2.13
N ALA A 199 19.80 0.15 3.46
CA ALA A 199 21.07 -0.06 4.17
C ALA A 199 21.59 -1.47 3.90
N SER A 200 22.89 -1.66 3.73
CA SER A 200 23.44 -3.00 3.42
C SER A 200 23.30 -4.00 4.56
N ILE A 201 23.29 -3.50 5.78
CA ILE A 201 23.02 -4.24 7.00
C ILE A 201 21.84 -3.56 7.69
N ASP A 202 20.80 -4.31 8.00
CA ASP A 202 19.66 -3.81 8.74
C ASP A 202 20.07 -3.35 10.15
N PRO A 203 19.74 -2.13 10.56
CA PRO A 203 20.21 -1.53 11.81
C PRO A 203 19.62 -2.17 13.06
N VAL A 204 18.52 -2.93 12.96
CA VAL A 204 17.84 -3.54 14.11
C VAL A 204 18.28 -4.98 14.31
N LEU A 205 18.30 -5.77 13.23
CA LEU A 205 18.60 -7.19 13.24
C LEU A 205 20.10 -7.47 13.05
N GLY A 206 20.87 -6.51 12.53
CA GLY A 206 22.29 -6.72 12.20
C GLY A 206 22.50 -7.72 11.06
N LEU A 207 21.48 -7.93 10.22
CA LEU A 207 21.49 -8.89 9.13
C LEU A 207 21.63 -8.20 7.77
N PRO A 208 22.26 -8.84 6.77
CA PRO A 208 22.26 -8.32 5.41
C PRO A 208 20.84 -8.17 4.85
N GLN A 209 20.59 -7.10 4.12
CA GLN A 209 19.35 -6.89 3.38
C GLN A 209 19.64 -6.38 1.96
N GLY A 210 18.86 -6.81 0.97
CA GLY A 210 19.06 -6.43 -0.43
C GLY A 210 18.68 -4.96 -0.71
N ASN A 211 18.99 -4.50 -1.92
CA ASN A 211 18.54 -3.19 -2.43
C ASN A 211 17.85 -3.38 -3.79
N PRO A 212 16.55 -3.72 -3.82
CA PRO A 212 15.63 -3.82 -2.69
C PRO A 212 15.60 -5.22 -2.03
N PRO A 213 15.09 -5.36 -0.79
CA PRO A 213 14.88 -6.65 -0.15
C PRO A 213 13.78 -7.45 -0.83
N SER A 214 14.02 -8.72 -1.13
CA SER A 214 13.10 -9.60 -1.88
C SER A 214 11.70 -9.70 -1.27
N GLY A 215 11.60 -9.80 0.05
CA GLY A 215 10.34 -9.94 0.78
C GLY A 215 9.71 -8.63 1.27
N VAL A 216 10.22 -7.46 0.86
CA VAL A 216 9.79 -6.14 1.39
C VAL A 216 8.27 -5.88 1.34
N ALA A 217 7.56 -6.54 0.41
CA ALA A 217 6.10 -6.55 0.33
C ALA A 217 5.39 -6.92 1.65
N ALA A 218 6.04 -7.64 2.56
CA ALA A 218 5.51 -7.97 3.87
C ALA A 218 5.17 -6.73 4.72
N TRP A 219 5.93 -5.63 4.59
CA TRP A 219 5.64 -4.38 5.30
C TRP A 219 4.36 -3.73 4.79
N TYR A 220 4.13 -3.77 3.48
CA TYR A 220 2.89 -3.29 2.88
C TYR A 220 1.70 -4.17 3.26
N CYS A 221 1.89 -5.49 3.36
CA CYS A 221 0.85 -6.37 3.89
C CYS A 221 0.47 -6.04 5.34
N LEU A 222 1.42 -5.56 6.16
CA LEU A 222 1.14 -5.05 7.50
C LEU A 222 0.28 -3.79 7.45
N VAL A 223 0.63 -2.81 6.59
CA VAL A 223 -0.19 -1.61 6.36
C VAL A 223 -1.61 -2.01 5.95
N ASP A 224 -1.73 -2.94 5.00
CA ASP A 224 -3.02 -3.40 4.50
C ASP A 224 -3.86 -4.05 5.60
N ALA A 225 -3.24 -4.92 6.41
CA ALA A 225 -3.90 -5.60 7.51
C ALA A 225 -4.40 -4.62 8.57
N VAL A 226 -3.60 -3.59 8.90
CA VAL A 226 -3.98 -2.52 9.84
C VAL A 226 -5.13 -1.68 9.27
N ALA A 227 -5.06 -1.30 7.99
CA ALA A 227 -6.10 -0.53 7.32
C ALA A 227 -7.45 -1.28 7.29
N MET A 228 -7.44 -2.54 6.85
CA MET A 228 -8.65 -3.38 6.81
C MET A 228 -9.21 -3.66 8.21
N GLY A 229 -8.34 -3.97 9.18
CA GLY A 229 -8.76 -4.27 10.55
C GLY A 229 -9.26 -3.03 11.31
N GLY A 230 -8.70 -1.86 11.03
CA GLY A 230 -8.99 -0.62 11.73
C GLY A 230 -10.21 0.14 11.21
N ALA A 231 -10.59 -0.03 9.94
CA ALA A 231 -11.63 0.79 9.33
C ALA A 231 -12.99 0.68 10.02
N ALA A 232 -13.51 -0.53 10.24
CA ALA A 232 -14.80 -0.72 10.88
C ALA A 232 -14.84 -0.21 12.34
N PRO A 233 -13.85 -0.50 13.22
CA PRO A 233 -13.78 0.10 14.56
C PRO A 233 -13.75 1.62 14.55
N VAL A 234 -12.92 2.24 13.69
CA VAL A 234 -12.80 3.70 13.61
C VAL A 234 -14.11 4.33 13.16
N MET A 235 -14.75 3.77 12.12
CA MET A 235 -16.04 4.26 11.64
C MET A 235 -17.13 4.18 12.72
N ARG A 236 -17.19 3.08 13.48
CA ARG A 236 -18.13 2.93 14.62
C ARG A 236 -17.85 3.95 15.73
N GLY A 237 -16.58 4.21 16.02
CA GLY A 237 -16.18 5.23 16.98
C GLY A 237 -16.65 6.63 16.56
N LEU A 238 -16.45 7.00 15.29
CA LEU A 238 -16.87 8.29 14.74
C LEU A 238 -18.40 8.47 14.76
N THR A 239 -19.17 7.42 14.44
CA THR A 239 -20.65 7.48 14.54
C THR A 239 -21.13 7.63 15.98
N ASN A 240 -20.43 7.01 16.93
CA ASN A 240 -20.78 7.16 18.34
C ASN A 240 -20.46 8.57 18.83
N ILE A 241 -19.32 9.16 18.44
CA ILE A 241 -18.98 10.54 18.80
C ILE A 241 -19.95 11.54 18.20
N SER A 242 -20.35 11.38 16.93
CA SER A 242 -21.33 12.28 16.28
C SER A 242 -22.74 12.16 16.87
N ALA A 243 -23.09 11.00 17.46
CA ALA A 243 -24.33 10.84 18.22
C ALA A 243 -24.30 11.58 19.57
N TRP A 244 -23.11 11.78 20.15
CA TRP A 244 -22.92 12.48 21.44
C TRP A 244 -22.73 13.99 21.29
N VAL A 245 -22.34 14.45 20.11
CA VAL A 245 -22.28 15.88 19.76
C VAL A 245 -23.47 16.20 18.87
N PRO A 246 -24.64 16.62 19.42
CA PRO A 246 -25.74 17.08 18.60
C PRO A 246 -25.30 18.39 17.93
N ILE A 247 -24.78 18.30 16.71
CA ILE A 247 -24.67 19.47 15.83
C ILE A 247 -26.11 19.87 15.58
N GLY A 248 -26.55 20.95 16.24
CA GLY A 248 -27.88 21.50 16.15
C GLY A 248 -28.23 21.77 14.69
N ARG A 249 -28.90 20.82 14.06
CA ARG A 249 -29.69 21.11 12.87
C ARG A 249 -30.83 21.98 13.36
N SER A 250 -30.66 23.30 13.22
CA SER A 250 -31.71 24.28 13.37
C SER A 250 -32.90 23.80 12.56
N ARG A 251 -33.94 23.31 13.24
CA ARG A 251 -35.26 23.12 12.66
C ARG A 251 -35.77 24.51 12.30
N ALA A 252 -35.50 24.96 11.07
CA ALA A 252 -36.25 26.04 10.45
C ALA A 252 -37.65 25.50 10.11
N ALA A 253 -38.48 25.34 11.13
CA ALA A 253 -39.87 24.94 11.03
C ALA A 253 -40.62 25.47 12.26
N ALA A 254 -40.76 26.79 12.34
CA ALA A 254 -41.75 27.45 13.19
C ALA A 254 -41.94 28.88 12.67
N TYR A 255 -43.20 29.26 12.45
CA TYR A 255 -43.70 30.58 12.04
C TYR A 255 -43.67 30.93 10.55
N GLN A 256 -44.58 30.32 9.80
CA GLN A 256 -45.42 31.05 8.83
C GLN A 256 -46.83 30.43 8.82
N THR A 257 -47.49 30.50 9.95
CA THR A 257 -48.96 30.47 10.04
C THR A 257 -49.33 31.37 11.20
N MET A 258 -49.59 32.65 10.91
CA MET A 258 -50.59 33.49 11.59
C MET A 258 -50.61 34.87 10.93
N ASP A 259 -51.81 35.45 10.94
CA ASP A 259 -52.26 36.74 10.41
C ASP A 259 -52.77 36.62 8.96
N GLU A 260 -54.06 36.30 8.78
CA GLU A 260 -55.21 37.25 8.70
C GLU A 260 -55.20 38.09 7.42
#